data_AF-A0A351ZYT2-F1
#
_entry.id   AF-A0A351ZYT2-F1
#
_cell.length_a   1.000
_cell.length_b   1.000
_cell.length_c   1.000
_cell.angle_alpha   90.00
_cell.angle_beta   90.00
_cell.angle_gamma   90.00
#
_symmetry.space_group_name_H-M   'P 1'
#
loop_
_entity.id
_entity.type
_entity.pdbx_description
1 polymer ?
#
loop_
_entity_poly.entity_id
_entity_poly.type
_entity_poly.pdbx_seq_one_letter_code
_entity_poly.pdbx_strand_id
1 'polypeptide(L)'
;FSSISQSFSTTQFLNGYETEDLQQGAWGSAILGRIFSMGEGSEAMWYIAGQAEQSRLITPSLYAYGHISAGTGFIGARARNTSVDVHAIAHWRLDPKLVLTSRLRSQTVWNWNGFHQLVLDPESGMRSLDA
;
A
#
# COMPACT_ATOMS: atom_id res chain seq x y z
N PHE A 1 1.32 -7.02 -16.82
CA PHE A 1 2.10 -8.24 -16.49
C PHE A 1 1.70 -8.69 -15.10
N SER A 2 1.46 -9.97 -14.86
CA SER A 2 1.10 -10.49 -13.53
C SER A 2 1.87 -11.76 -13.19
N SER A 3 2.18 -11.94 -11.91
CA SER A 3 2.84 -13.13 -11.36
C SER A 3 2.05 -13.61 -10.15
N ILE A 4 1.90 -14.92 -10.00
CA ILE A 4 1.17 -15.55 -8.89
C ILE A 4 1.97 -16.73 -8.34
N SER A 5 1.99 -16.86 -7.03
CA SER A 5 2.57 -17.97 -6.27
C SER A 5 1.60 -18.33 -5.15
N GLN A 6 1.26 -19.60 -5.00
CA GLN A 6 0.33 -20.08 -3.98
C GLN A 6 0.87 -21.36 -3.35
N SER A 7 0.65 -21.49 -2.04
CA SER A 7 0.94 -22.67 -1.23
C SER A 7 -0.09 -22.78 -0.10
N PHE A 8 -0.40 -24.00 0.31
CA PHE A 8 -1.38 -24.26 1.37
C PHE A 8 -0.67 -24.89 2.56
N SER A 9 -1.02 -24.44 3.77
CA SER A 9 -0.56 -25.06 5.01
C SER A 9 -1.75 -25.24 5.93
N THR A 10 -1.90 -26.44 6.48
CA THR A 10 -2.87 -26.71 7.53
C THR A 10 -2.47 -25.97 8.81
N THR A 11 -3.43 -25.33 9.47
CA THR A 11 -3.28 -24.77 10.81
C THR A 11 -4.51 -25.09 11.66
N GLN A 12 -4.36 -25.05 12.98
CA GLN A 12 -5.48 -25.21 13.93
C GLN A 12 -5.58 -23.96 14.79
N PHE A 13 -6.81 -23.61 15.18
CA PHE A 13 -7.11 -22.49 16.09
C PHE A 13 -6.88 -21.08 15.51
N LEU A 14 -7.17 -20.87 14.22
CA LEU A 14 -7.15 -19.52 13.62
C LEU A 14 -8.50 -18.80 13.75
N ASN A 15 -9.61 -19.49 13.46
CA ASN A 15 -10.98 -18.95 13.58
C ASN A 15 -11.95 -19.85 14.38
N GLY A 16 -11.50 -21.02 14.86
CA GLY A 16 -12.30 -21.99 15.62
C GLY A 16 -11.47 -23.19 16.11
N TYR A 17 -12.08 -24.22 16.68
CA TYR A 17 -11.39 -25.46 17.12
C TYR A 17 -11.08 -26.42 15.95
N GLU A 18 -11.36 -26.02 14.72
CA GLU A 18 -11.23 -26.81 13.50
C GLU A 18 -9.80 -26.74 12.91
N THR A 19 -9.45 -27.71 12.07
CA THR A 19 -8.24 -27.65 11.23
C THR A 19 -8.60 -26.89 9.96
N GLU A 20 -7.99 -25.72 9.76
CA GLU A 20 -8.25 -24.83 8.63
C GLU A 20 -7.02 -24.76 7.72
N ASP A 21 -7.24 -24.79 6.41
CA ASP A 21 -6.18 -24.55 5.44
C ASP A 21 -5.91 -23.05 5.31
N LEU A 22 -4.72 -22.63 5.73
CA LEU A 22 -4.25 -21.27 5.55
C LEU A 22 -3.68 -21.13 4.14
N GLN A 23 -4.36 -20.30 3.34
CA GLN A 23 -3.84 -19.84 2.06
C GLN A 23 -2.65 -18.91 2.29
N GLN A 24 -1.49 -19.31 1.76
CA GLN A 24 -0.26 -18.52 1.71
C GLN A 24 0.12 -18.32 0.25
N GLY A 25 0.60 -17.15 -0.09
CA GLY A 25 0.94 -16.87 -1.48
C GLY A 25 1.47 -15.48 -1.67
N ALA A 26 1.86 -15.21 -2.91
CA ALA A 26 2.18 -13.88 -3.36
C ALA A 26 1.57 -13.66 -4.73
N TRP A 27 1.12 -12.44 -4.99
CA TRP A 27 0.70 -12.03 -6.30
C TRP A 27 1.20 -10.63 -6.56
N GLY A 28 1.55 -10.34 -7.81
CA GLY A 28 1.90 -9.00 -8.21
C GLY A 28 1.47 -8.71 -9.63
N SER A 29 1.21 -7.44 -9.91
CA SER A 29 0.87 -6.97 -11.24
C SER A 29 1.45 -5.60 -11.50
N ALA A 30 1.89 -5.38 -12.74
CA ALA A 30 2.27 -4.08 -13.28
C ALA A 30 1.32 -3.71 -14.43
N ILE A 31 0.83 -2.49 -14.38
CA ILE A 31 -0.18 -1.92 -15.27
C ILE A 31 0.42 -0.66 -15.88
N LEU A 32 0.38 -0.57 -17.20
CA LEU A 32 0.65 0.66 -17.95
C LEU A 32 -0.62 1.00 -18.70
N GLY A 33 -1.07 2.24 -18.58
CA GLY A 33 -2.28 2.67 -19.25
C GLY A 33 -2.29 4.16 -19.55
N ARG A 34 -3.36 4.59 -20.22
CA ARG A 34 -3.60 5.99 -20.56
C ARG A 34 -4.99 6.36 -20.09
N ILE A 35 -5.09 7.46 -19.38
CA ILE A 35 -6.34 8.10 -18.97
C ILE A 35 -6.72 9.07 -20.08
N PHE A 36 -7.91 8.89 -20.64
CA PHE A 36 -8.48 9.81 -21.61
C PHE A 36 -9.23 10.92 -20.88
N SER A 37 -9.11 12.14 -21.38
CA SER A 37 -9.91 13.26 -20.91
C SER A 37 -11.38 13.03 -21.27
N MET A 38 -12.27 13.16 -20.30
CA MET A 38 -13.72 13.03 -20.50
C MET A 38 -14.45 14.39 -20.54
N GLY A 39 -13.74 15.52 -20.67
CA GLY A 39 -14.35 16.85 -20.73
C GLY A 39 -13.44 17.98 -20.25
N GLU A 40 -14.00 19.19 -20.19
CA GLU A 40 -13.30 20.47 -19.96
C GLU A 40 -12.20 20.38 -18.88
N GLY A 41 -10.94 20.55 -19.31
CA GLY A 41 -9.81 20.86 -18.43
C GLY A 41 -8.96 19.69 -17.95
N SER A 42 -9.35 18.43 -18.20
CA SER A 42 -8.47 17.28 -17.89
C SER A 42 -7.54 16.97 -19.07
N GLU A 43 -6.23 16.90 -18.86
CA GLU A 43 -5.29 16.48 -19.90
C GLU A 43 -5.19 14.95 -19.97
N ALA A 44 -5.08 14.40 -21.17
CA ALA A 44 -4.79 12.98 -21.33
C ALA A 44 -3.42 12.65 -20.71
N MET A 45 -3.38 11.66 -19.83
CA MET A 45 -2.18 11.32 -19.05
C MET A 45 -1.88 9.84 -19.13
N TRP A 46 -0.59 9.50 -19.18
CA TRP A 46 -0.14 8.12 -19.04
C TRP A 46 -0.03 7.79 -17.56
N TYR A 47 -0.18 6.52 -17.21
CA TYR A 47 0.09 6.06 -15.86
C TYR A 47 0.79 4.72 -15.87
N ILE A 48 1.66 4.55 -14.89
CA ILE A 48 2.23 3.26 -14.52
C ILE A 48 1.81 2.96 -13.09
N ALA A 49 1.29 1.76 -12.88
CA ALA A 49 0.88 1.30 -11.57
C ALA A 49 1.40 -0.12 -11.33
N GLY A 50 1.62 -0.43 -10.06
CA GLY A 50 2.03 -1.73 -9.59
C GLY A 50 1.24 -2.08 -8.34
N GLN A 51 0.96 -3.36 -8.17
CA GLN A 51 0.42 -3.91 -6.94
C GLN A 51 1.12 -5.22 -6.62
N ALA A 52 1.31 -5.47 -5.33
CA ALA A 52 1.90 -6.67 -4.82
C ALA A 52 1.20 -7.05 -3.52
N GLU A 53 0.88 -8.32 -3.38
CA GLU A 53 0.33 -8.95 -2.21
C GLU A 53 1.21 -10.12 -1.80
N GLN A 54 1.37 -10.31 -0.51
CA GLN A 54 1.99 -11.49 0.05
C GLN A 54 1.35 -11.86 1.38
N SER A 55 1.02 -13.15 1.52
CA SER A 55 0.55 -13.78 2.75
C SER A 55 1.43 -14.96 3.09
N ARG A 56 1.85 -15.03 4.36
CA ARG A 56 2.68 -16.14 4.82
C ARG A 56 2.53 -16.37 6.31
N LEU A 57 2.64 -17.63 6.70
CA LEU A 57 2.93 -18.01 8.06
C LEU A 57 4.44 -17.81 8.29
N ILE A 58 4.84 -16.76 9.01
CA ILE A 58 6.26 -16.46 9.27
C ILE A 58 6.81 -17.46 10.29
N THR A 59 6.01 -17.78 11.30
CA THR A 59 6.26 -18.84 12.30
C THR A 59 4.97 -19.61 12.55
N PRO A 60 5.00 -20.80 13.19
CA PRO A 60 3.79 -21.57 13.50
C PRO A 60 2.71 -20.82 14.31
N SER A 61 3.05 -19.67 14.90
CA SER A 61 2.15 -18.83 15.68
C SER A 61 1.92 -17.45 15.09
N LEU A 62 2.63 -17.04 14.03
CA LEU A 62 2.52 -15.71 13.43
C LEU A 62 2.16 -15.81 11.94
N TYR A 63 0.94 -15.39 11.63
CA TYR A 63 0.49 -15.16 10.26
C TYR A 63 0.58 -13.67 9.93
N ALA A 64 1.15 -13.35 8.77
CA ALA A 64 1.22 -11.99 8.27
C ALA A 64 0.73 -11.93 6.82
N TYR A 65 0.03 -10.85 6.52
CA TYR A 65 -0.46 -10.48 5.22
C TYR A 65 -0.06 -9.03 4.96
N GLY A 66 0.42 -8.76 3.75
CA GLY A 66 0.75 -7.42 3.28
C GLY A 66 0.31 -7.24 1.84
N HIS A 67 -0.24 -6.07 1.55
CA HIS A 67 -0.61 -5.62 0.22
C HIS A 67 -0.12 -4.18 0.06
N ILE A 68 0.61 -3.93 -1.03
CA ILE A 68 1.04 -2.61 -1.44
C ILE A 68 0.61 -2.37 -2.88
N SER A 69 0.02 -1.22 -3.14
CA SER A 69 -0.29 -0.76 -4.48
C SER A 69 0.18 0.67 -4.65
N ALA A 70 0.88 0.96 -5.74
CA ALA A 70 1.39 2.28 -6.03
C ALA A 70 1.14 2.61 -7.51
N GLY A 71 0.86 3.87 -7.79
CA GLY A 71 0.63 4.35 -9.15
C GLY A 71 1.15 5.75 -9.32
N THR A 72 1.71 6.04 -10.48
CA THR A 72 2.08 7.39 -10.87
C THR A 72 1.54 7.72 -12.25
N GLY A 73 0.83 8.83 -12.32
CA GLY A 73 0.34 9.42 -13.55
C GLY A 73 1.27 10.54 -14.01
N PHE A 74 1.59 10.58 -15.29
CA PHE A 74 2.53 11.51 -15.89
C PHE A 74 2.07 12.01 -17.25
N ILE A 75 2.50 13.22 -17.59
CA ILE A 75 2.30 13.85 -18.90
C ILE A 75 3.68 14.20 -19.45
N GLY A 76 4.03 13.63 -20.61
CA GLY A 76 5.40 13.67 -21.12
C GLY A 76 6.37 12.99 -20.14
N ALA A 77 7.40 13.71 -19.69
CA ALA A 77 8.38 13.23 -18.71
C ALA A 77 8.14 13.74 -17.27
N ARG A 78 6.96 14.33 -16.98
CA ARG A 78 6.66 14.94 -15.67
C ARG A 78 5.57 14.19 -14.93
N ALA A 79 5.86 13.77 -13.70
CA ALA A 79 4.86 13.20 -12.79
C ALA A 79 3.84 14.27 -12.39
N ARG A 80 2.55 13.90 -12.39
CA ARG A 80 1.43 14.77 -12.01
C ARG A 80 0.87 14.34 -10.66
N ASN A 81 0.48 13.07 -10.57
CA ASN A 81 -0.08 12.50 -9.35
C ASN A 81 0.61 11.17 -9.04
N THR A 82 0.92 10.93 -7.78
CA THR A 82 1.43 9.64 -7.31
C THR A 82 0.58 9.19 -6.14
N SER A 83 0.16 7.93 -6.11
CA SER A 83 -0.53 7.32 -5.00
C SER A 83 0.21 6.09 -4.52
N VAL A 84 0.21 5.87 -3.21
CA VAL A 84 0.73 4.67 -2.56
C VAL A 84 -0.28 4.26 -1.50
N ASP A 85 -0.76 3.04 -1.60
CA ASP A 85 -1.67 2.39 -0.67
C ASP A 85 -0.98 1.16 -0.09
N VAL A 86 -1.00 1.06 1.24
CA VAL A 86 -0.43 -0.05 2.01
C VAL A 86 -1.50 -0.60 2.93
N HIS A 87 -1.66 -1.91 2.93
CA HIS A 87 -2.54 -2.64 3.83
C HIS A 87 -1.78 -3.83 4.39
N ALA A 88 -1.82 -4.02 5.71
CA ALA A 88 -1.19 -5.16 6.35
C ALA A 88 -2.08 -5.69 7.48
N ILE A 89 -2.04 -7.00 7.67
CA ILE A 89 -2.74 -7.70 8.74
C ILE A 89 -1.74 -8.68 9.35
N ALA A 90 -1.70 -8.77 10.68
CA ALA A 90 -0.94 -9.80 11.36
C ALA A 90 -1.75 -10.42 12.49
N HIS A 91 -1.70 -11.75 12.58
CA HIS A 91 -2.29 -12.56 13.64
C HIS A 91 -1.17 -13.29 14.37
N TRP A 92 -1.02 -13.02 15.66
CA TRP A 92 -0.01 -13.64 16.50
C TRP A 92 -0.66 -14.38 17.67
N ARG A 93 -0.50 -15.70 17.70
CA ARG A 93 -0.93 -16.55 18.80
C ARG A 93 0.16 -16.57 19.89
N LEU A 94 -0.10 -15.88 20.99
CA LEU A 94 0.79 -15.84 22.16
C LEU A 94 0.59 -17.07 23.05
N ASP A 95 -0.66 -17.54 23.16
CA ASP A 95 -1.09 -18.69 23.95
C ASP A 95 -2.18 -19.45 23.17
N PRO A 96 -2.40 -20.76 23.37
CA PRO A 96 -3.52 -21.48 22.76
C PRO A 96 -4.89 -20.81 22.92
N LYS A 97 -5.08 -19.95 23.94
CA LYS A 97 -6.33 -19.22 24.19
C LYS A 97 -6.25 -17.72 23.90
N LEU A 98 -5.09 -17.21 23.47
CA LEU A 98 -4.86 -15.77 23.24
C LEU A 98 -4.23 -15.52 21.87
N VAL A 99 -4.98 -14.81 21.03
CA VAL A 99 -4.52 -14.34 19.71
C VAL A 99 -4.57 -12.82 19.69
N LEU A 100 -3.43 -12.20 19.37
CA LEU A 100 -3.32 -10.79 19.07
C LEU A 100 -3.53 -10.58 17.58
N THR A 101 -4.52 -9.77 17.18
CA THR A 101 -4.69 -9.35 15.79
C THR A 101 -4.31 -7.88 15.63
N SER A 102 -3.70 -7.54 14.50
CA SER A 102 -3.35 -6.17 14.16
C SER A 102 -3.66 -5.90 12.69
N ARG A 103 -4.09 -4.67 12.41
CA ARG A 103 -4.40 -4.19 11.07
C ARG A 103 -3.79 -2.80 10.88
N LEU A 104 -3.06 -2.64 9.79
CA LEU A 104 -2.48 -1.38 9.36
C LEU A 104 -3.01 -1.02 7.98
N ARG A 105 -3.42 0.25 7.82
CA ARG A 105 -3.79 0.82 6.53
C ARG A 105 -3.15 2.20 6.42
N SER A 106 -2.44 2.44 5.33
CA SER A 106 -1.88 3.73 4.98
C SER A 106 -2.19 4.05 3.53
N GLN A 107 -2.58 5.29 3.28
CA GLN A 107 -2.87 5.80 1.94
C GLN A 107 -2.23 7.17 1.84
N THR A 108 -1.38 7.36 0.83
CA THR A 108 -0.71 8.63 0.57
C THR A 108 -0.88 9.00 -0.89
N VAL A 109 -1.25 10.25 -1.15
CA VAL A 109 -1.43 10.79 -2.49
C VAL A 109 -0.66 12.10 -2.59
N TRP A 110 0.15 12.23 -3.63
CA TRP A 110 0.90 13.44 -3.97
C TRP A 110 0.35 14.05 -5.24
N ASN A 111 0.10 15.35 -5.20
CA ASN A 111 -0.15 16.18 -6.37
C ASN A 111 1.07 17.06 -6.61
N TRP A 112 1.94 16.65 -7.52
CA TRP A 112 3.22 17.31 -7.79
C TRP A 112 3.04 18.75 -8.32
N ASN A 113 1.94 19.04 -9.01
CA ASN A 113 1.65 20.42 -9.45
C ASN A 113 1.32 21.34 -8.27
N GLY A 114 0.68 20.81 -7.22
CA GLY A 114 0.34 21.56 -6.01
C GLY A 114 1.54 21.81 -5.08
N PHE A 115 2.65 21.08 -5.27
CA PHE A 115 3.87 21.20 -4.47
C PHE A 115 4.80 22.35 -4.90
N HIS A 116 4.45 23.10 -5.95
CA HIS A 116 5.25 24.24 -6.45
C HIS A 116 5.25 25.49 -5.53
N GLN A 117 4.64 25.43 -4.34
CA GLN A 117 4.72 26.51 -3.35
C GLN A 117 5.04 25.98 -1.94
N LEU A 118 6.15 25.27 -1.82
CA LEU A 118 6.98 25.36 -0.62
C LEU A 118 8.19 26.19 -1.01
N VAL A 119 8.00 27.52 -1.01
CA VAL A 119 9.12 28.40 -0.73
C VAL A 119 9.51 28.04 0.70
N LEU A 120 10.44 27.10 0.84
CA LEU A 120 11.36 27.08 1.97
C LEU A 120 12.08 28.41 1.85
N ASP A 121 11.51 29.42 2.49
CA ASP A 121 12.16 30.68 2.75
C ASP A 121 12.96 30.46 4.03
N PRO A 122 14.28 30.19 3.95
CA PRO A 122 15.11 30.15 5.15
C PRO A 122 15.26 31.53 5.80
N GLU A 123 14.73 32.61 5.21
CA GLU A 123 14.86 34.00 5.68
C GLU A 123 13.60 34.57 6.36
N SER A 124 12.41 33.96 6.27
CA SER A 124 11.27 34.37 7.11
C SER A 124 11.39 33.76 8.50
N GLY A 125 12.29 34.40 9.23
CA GLY A 125 12.73 34.05 10.57
C GLY A 125 11.59 33.74 11.52
N MET A 126 11.93 32.84 12.45
CA MET A 126 11.50 32.93 13.84
C MET A 126 11.16 34.37 14.20
N ARG A 127 9.87 34.70 14.25
CA ARG A 127 9.43 35.93 14.88
C ARG A 127 9.67 35.73 16.36
N SER A 128 10.68 36.39 16.92
CA SER A 128 10.84 36.48 18.36
C SER A 128 9.54 37.03 18.94
N LEU A 129 9.04 36.37 19.98
CA LEU A 129 8.19 37.03 20.95
C LEU A 129 9.10 38.02 21.69
N ASP A 130 9.08 39.27 21.27
CA ASP A 130 9.62 40.35 22.08
C ASP A 130 8.64 40.63 23.23
N ALA A 131 9.21 40.75 24.42
CA ALA A 131 8.56 41.15 25.66
C ALA A 131 8.22 42.65 25.68
#